data_AF-A0A7K1BBW2-F1
#
_entry.id   AF-A0A7K1BBW2-F1
#
_cell.length_a   1.000
_cell.length_b   1.000
_cell.length_c   1.000
_cell.angle_alpha   90.00
_cell.angle_beta   90.00
_cell.angle_gamma   90.00
#
_symmetry.space_group_name_H-M   'P 1'
#
loop_
_entity.id
_entity.type
_entity.pdbx_description
1 polymer ?
#
loop_
_entity_poly.entity_id
_entity_poly.type
_entity_poly.pdbx_seq_one_letter_code
_entity_poly.pdbx_strand_id
1 'polypeptide(L)'
;MQAEQKKDTGFTLVELLIVIVILGILATVTVFAVRGITDQGQTSACAADQKTLETASEAYFAQEGGTAIPTDNDATTTAIGATPEETLVAAGFLRDVSPNWEVSAAGALTATAGGPCV
;
A
#
# COMPACT_ATOMS: atom_id res chain seq x y z
N MET A 1 -3.95 -20.31 65.48
CA MET A 1 -4.15 -20.08 64.04
C MET A 1 -2.82 -19.56 63.50
N GLN A 2 -2.11 -20.39 62.74
CA GLN A 2 -0.73 -20.11 62.31
C GLN A 2 -0.74 -18.99 61.27
N ALA A 3 0.11 -17.97 61.46
CA ALA A 3 0.26 -16.88 60.53
C ALA A 3 1.13 -17.35 59.34
N GLU A 4 0.52 -17.41 58.16
CA GLU A 4 1.17 -17.78 56.91
C GLU A 4 2.20 -16.69 56.55
N GLN A 5 3.49 -16.98 56.68
CA GLN A 5 4.54 -16.08 56.21
C GLN A 5 4.59 -16.13 54.68
N LYS A 6 4.01 -15.12 54.02
CA LYS A 6 4.21 -14.87 52.59
C LYS A 6 5.71 -14.68 52.35
N LYS A 7 6.32 -15.61 51.63
CA LYS A 7 7.67 -15.45 51.08
C LYS A 7 7.57 -14.44 49.94
N ASP A 8 7.99 -13.22 50.18
CA ASP A 8 8.22 -12.26 49.10
C ASP A 8 9.43 -12.74 48.28
N THR A 9 9.16 -13.48 47.20
CA THR A 9 10.14 -13.78 46.15
C THR A 9 10.44 -12.49 45.40
N GLY A 10 11.48 -11.78 45.82
CA GLY A 10 12.00 -10.61 45.12
C GLY A 10 12.69 -11.00 43.80
N PHE A 11 12.35 -10.30 42.72
CA PHE A 11 13.07 -10.35 41.45
C PHE A 11 14.53 -9.96 41.66
N THR A 12 15.47 -10.72 41.12
CA THR A 12 16.89 -10.36 41.24
C THR A 12 17.22 -9.17 40.32
N LEU A 13 18.09 -8.25 40.76
CA LEU A 13 18.58 -7.17 39.89
C LEU A 13 19.28 -7.72 38.64
N VAL A 14 19.90 -8.90 38.78
CA VAL A 14 20.58 -9.61 37.70
C VAL A 14 19.59 -10.14 36.66
N GLU A 15 18.41 -10.62 37.07
CA GLU A 15 17.33 -11.00 36.14
C GLU A 15 16.87 -9.82 35.29
N LEU A 16 16.63 -8.66 35.90
CA LEU A 16 16.19 -7.51 35.14
C LEU A 16 17.30 -7.00 34.21
N LEU A 17 18.57 -7.08 34.64
CA LEU A 17 19.72 -6.68 33.82
C LEU A 17 19.87 -7.56 32.58
N ILE A 18 19.77 -8.89 32.70
CA ILE A 18 19.92 -9.77 31.53
C ILE A 18 18.76 -9.61 30.54
N VAL A 19 17.55 -9.38 31.04
CA VAL A 19 16.36 -9.18 30.19
C VAL A 19 16.50 -7.93 29.32
N ILE A 20 16.90 -6.79 29.89
CA ILE A 20 17.06 -5.56 29.09
C ILE A 20 18.20 -5.67 28.09
N VAL A 21 19.26 -6.43 28.40
CA VAL A 21 20.36 -6.71 27.47
C VAL A 21 19.86 -7.52 26.28
N ILE A 22 19.10 -8.59 26.53
CA ILE A 22 18.51 -9.41 25.46
C ILE A 22 17.52 -8.58 24.63
N LEU A 23 16.64 -7.80 25.27
CA LEU A 23 15.69 -6.93 24.56
C LEU A 23 16.40 -5.89 23.70
N GLY A 24 17.52 -5.32 24.15
CA GLY A 24 18.33 -4.37 23.36
C GLY A 24 18.92 -4.99 22.10
N ILE A 25 19.43 -6.21 22.19
CA ILE A 25 19.97 -6.96 21.04
C ILE A 25 18.84 -7.29 20.06
N LEU A 26 17.74 -7.85 20.56
CA LEU A 26 16.59 -8.24 19.73
C LEU A 26 15.96 -7.03 19.03
N ALA A 27 15.79 -5.90 19.73
CA ALA A 27 15.20 -4.69 19.17
C ALA A 27 16.01 -4.14 17.97
N THR A 28 17.33 -4.24 18.01
CA THR A 28 18.17 -3.74 16.91
C THR A 28 17.99 -4.58 15.65
N VAL A 29 17.99 -5.93 15.78
CA VAL A 29 17.81 -6.84 14.65
C VAL A 29 16.41 -6.72 14.03
N THR A 30 15.37 -6.59 14.86
CA THR A 30 14.00 -6.48 14.37
C THR A 30 13.75 -5.21 13.57
N VAL A 31 14.36 -4.08 13.92
CA VAL A 31 14.22 -2.83 13.16
C VAL A 31 14.74 -2.98 11.73
N PHE A 32 15.91 -3.59 11.53
CA PHE A 32 16.44 -3.82 10.19
C PHE A 32 15.59 -4.82 9.40
N ALA A 33 15.12 -5.89 10.05
CA ALA A 33 14.27 -6.89 9.41
C ALA A 33 12.92 -6.29 8.94
N VAL A 34 12.26 -5.48 9.77
CA VAL A 34 10.96 -4.87 9.44
C VAL A 34 11.08 -3.85 8.30
N ARG A 35 12.16 -3.06 8.28
CA ARG A 35 12.40 -2.10 7.18
C ARG A 35 12.46 -2.81 5.82
N GLY A 36 13.27 -3.85 5.69
CA GLY A 36 13.38 -4.60 4.44
C GLY A 36 12.07 -5.27 3.99
N ILE A 37 11.26 -5.76 4.94
CA ILE A 37 9.94 -6.34 4.63
C ILE A 37 8.97 -5.26 4.13
N THR A 38 9.00 -4.07 4.75
CA THR A 38 8.11 -2.96 4.40
C THR A 38 8.43 -2.43 3.00
N ASP A 39 9.72 -2.21 2.70
CA ASP A 39 10.17 -1.74 1.38
C ASP A 39 9.80 -2.74 0.27
N GLN A 40 10.00 -4.04 0.54
CA GLN A 40 9.63 -5.09 -0.41
C GLN A 40 8.11 -5.18 -0.60
N GLY A 41 7.34 -5.05 0.49
CA GLY A 41 5.87 -5.05 0.45
C GLY A 41 5.32 -3.86 -0.34
N GLN A 42 5.91 -2.67 -0.16
CA GLN A 42 5.57 -1.48 -0.95
C GLN A 42 5.85 -1.69 -2.43
N THR A 43 7.03 -2.21 -2.79
CA THR A 43 7.39 -2.52 -4.18
C THR A 43 6.39 -3.51 -4.81
N SER A 44 6.02 -4.56 -4.07
CA SER A 44 5.06 -5.56 -4.55
C SER A 44 3.65 -4.99 -4.69
N ALA A 45 3.21 -4.11 -3.78
CA ALA A 45 1.93 -3.42 -3.88
C ALA A 45 1.90 -2.51 -5.12
N CYS A 46 2.95 -1.70 -5.34
CA CYS A 46 3.05 -0.84 -6.51
C CYS A 46 2.97 -1.63 -7.82
N ALA A 47 3.64 -2.79 -7.91
CA ALA A 47 3.58 -3.65 -9.08
C ALA A 47 2.19 -4.29 -9.29
N ALA A 48 1.50 -4.65 -8.21
CA ALA A 48 0.14 -5.19 -8.27
C ALA A 48 -0.88 -4.12 -8.73
N ASP A 49 -0.75 -2.90 -8.22
CA ASP A 49 -1.57 -1.75 -8.63
C ASP A 49 -1.35 -1.45 -10.12
N GLN A 50 -0.08 -1.39 -10.55
CA GLN A 50 0.28 -1.19 -11.96
C GLN A 50 -0.39 -2.23 -12.86
N LYS A 51 -0.29 -3.52 -12.50
CA LYS A 51 -0.88 -4.60 -13.30
C LYS A 51 -2.41 -4.50 -13.35
N THR A 52 -3.03 -4.08 -12.25
CA THR A 52 -4.47 -3.89 -12.17
C THR A 52 -4.93 -2.78 -13.12
N LEU A 53 -4.24 -1.64 -13.12
CA LEU A 53 -4.53 -0.52 -14.01
C LEU A 53 -4.29 -0.85 -15.48
N GLU A 54 -3.19 -1.54 -15.79
CA GLU A 54 -2.88 -2.01 -17.14
C GLU A 54 -4.02 -2.90 -17.66
N THR A 55 -4.42 -3.90 -16.87
CA THR A 55 -5.52 -4.81 -17.22
C THR A 55 -6.85 -4.06 -17.39
N ALA A 56 -7.13 -3.06 -16.55
CA ALA A 56 -8.32 -2.24 -16.66
C ALA A 56 -8.33 -1.41 -17.95
N SER A 57 -7.20 -0.79 -18.31
CA SER A 57 -7.06 -0.02 -19.55
C SER A 57 -7.19 -0.89 -20.81
N GLU A 58 -6.57 -2.07 -20.81
CA GLU A 58 -6.70 -3.05 -21.90
C GLU A 58 -8.13 -3.56 -22.04
N ALA A 59 -8.79 -3.85 -20.91
CA ALA A 59 -10.19 -4.28 -20.90
C ALA A 59 -11.13 -3.20 -21.46
N TYR A 60 -10.87 -1.92 -21.14
CA TYR A 60 -11.61 -0.80 -21.71
C TYR A 60 -11.44 -0.74 -23.24
N PHE A 61 -10.20 -0.81 -23.74
CA PHE A 61 -9.94 -0.79 -25.18
C PHE A 61 -10.55 -1.98 -25.92
N ALA A 62 -10.59 -3.15 -25.27
CA ALA A 62 -11.21 -4.34 -25.83
C ALA A 62 -12.74 -4.26 -25.92
N GLN A 63 -13.40 -3.56 -24.99
CA GLN A 63 -14.87 -3.48 -24.91
C GLN A 63 -15.44 -2.28 -25.68
N GLU A 64 -14.91 -1.08 -25.46
CA GLU A 64 -15.45 0.16 -26.02
C GLU A 64 -14.94 0.45 -27.44
N GLY A 65 -13.86 -0.21 -27.86
CA GLY A 65 -13.29 -0.05 -29.19
C GLY A 65 -12.66 1.34 -29.38
N GLY A 66 -11.37 1.45 -29.12
CA GLY A 66 -10.63 2.69 -29.29
C GLY A 66 -9.16 2.54 -28.91
N THR A 67 -8.35 3.54 -29.25
CA THR A 67 -6.93 3.62 -28.86
C THR A 67 -6.68 4.64 -27.75
N ALA A 68 -7.75 5.28 -27.26
CA ALA A 68 -7.67 6.32 -26.24
C ALA A 68 -8.89 6.27 -25.31
N ILE A 69 -8.63 6.49 -24.03
CA ILE A 69 -9.63 6.68 -22.98
C ILE A 69 -10.05 8.16 -23.04
N PRO A 70 -11.33 8.45 -23.29
CA PRO A 70 -11.80 9.83 -23.42
C PRO A 70 -11.77 10.52 -22.05
N THR A 71 -11.54 11.83 -22.08
CA THR A 71 -11.62 12.72 -20.93
C THR A 71 -12.47 13.92 -21.27
N ASP A 72 -13.26 14.38 -20.31
CA ASP A 72 -14.10 15.56 -20.44
C ASP A 72 -13.94 16.45 -19.21
N ASN A 73 -13.25 17.57 -19.40
CA ASN A 73 -13.02 18.57 -18.36
C ASN A 73 -14.29 19.36 -17.97
N ASP A 74 -15.40 19.19 -18.71
CA ASP A 74 -16.68 19.82 -18.41
C ASP A 74 -17.72 18.84 -17.82
N ALA A 75 -17.31 17.60 -17.48
CA ALA A 75 -18.05 16.56 -16.73
C ALA A 75 -19.57 16.52 -16.95
N THR A 76 -20.04 16.87 -18.14
CA THR A 76 -21.46 17.12 -18.42
C THR A 76 -22.18 15.80 -18.72
N THR A 77 -21.40 14.73 -18.87
CA THR A 77 -21.85 13.36 -19.02
C THR A 77 -21.31 12.50 -17.88
N THR A 78 -22.18 11.75 -17.19
CA THR A 78 -21.78 10.87 -16.07
C THR A 78 -20.92 9.67 -16.51
N ALA A 79 -20.69 9.52 -17.83
CA ALA A 79 -19.96 8.41 -18.41
C ALA A 79 -18.46 8.71 -18.68
N ILE A 80 -18.02 9.97 -18.58
CA ILE A 80 -16.66 10.38 -18.89
C ILE A 80 -16.13 11.30 -17.77
N GLY A 81 -14.97 10.97 -17.22
CA GLY A 81 -14.29 11.74 -16.18
C GLY A 81 -13.34 12.80 -16.74
N ALA A 82 -12.85 13.69 -15.88
CA ALA A 82 -11.86 14.70 -16.27
C ALA A 82 -10.48 14.10 -16.53
N THR A 83 -10.20 12.95 -15.90
CA THR A 83 -9.00 12.14 -16.11
C THR A 83 -9.35 10.75 -16.67
N PRO A 84 -8.40 10.06 -17.33
CA PRO A 84 -8.64 8.73 -17.87
C PRO A 84 -9.05 7.70 -16.81
N GLU A 85 -8.49 7.80 -15.60
CA GLU A 85 -8.85 6.93 -14.47
C GLU A 85 -10.28 7.15 -13.98
N GLU A 86 -10.73 8.40 -13.89
CA GLU A 86 -12.12 8.68 -13.54
C GLU A 86 -13.07 8.12 -14.59
N THR A 87 -12.72 8.16 -15.88
CA THR A 87 -13.49 7.49 -16.93
C THR A 87 -13.50 5.97 -16.74
N LEU A 88 -12.37 5.35 -16.41
CA LEU A 88 -12.29 3.91 -16.11
C LEU A 88 -13.15 3.52 -14.90
N VAL A 89 -13.22 4.37 -13.87
CA VAL A 89 -14.10 4.17 -12.70
C VAL A 89 -15.56 4.34 -13.09
N ALA A 90 -15.90 5.40 -13.82
CA ALA A 90 -17.27 5.66 -14.28
C ALA A 90 -17.80 4.55 -15.21
N ALA A 91 -16.94 4.00 -16.06
CA ALA A 91 -17.23 2.87 -16.94
C ALA A 91 -17.19 1.51 -16.22
N GLY A 92 -16.81 1.47 -14.93
CA GLY A 92 -16.87 0.27 -14.09
C GLY A 92 -15.70 -0.71 -14.25
N PHE A 93 -14.61 -0.30 -14.90
CA PHE A 93 -13.38 -1.09 -15.02
C PHE A 93 -12.50 -0.98 -13.78
N LEU A 94 -12.60 0.15 -13.07
CA LEU A 94 -11.94 0.39 -11.78
C LEU A 94 -12.98 0.67 -10.69
N ARG A 95 -12.62 0.34 -9.45
CA ARG A 95 -13.45 0.63 -8.28
C ARG A 95 -13.24 2.04 -7.74
N ASP A 96 -12.01 2.53 -7.87
CA ASP A 96 -11.58 3.84 -7.40
C ASP A 96 -10.32 4.27 -8.17
N VAL A 97 -9.95 5.54 -8.08
CA VAL A 97 -8.76 6.10 -8.73
C VAL A 97 -7.50 5.73 -7.96
N SER A 98 -6.39 5.47 -8.65
CA SER A 98 -5.14 5.11 -7.97
C SER A 98 -4.47 6.35 -7.39
N PRO A 99 -4.01 6.33 -6.12
CA PRO A 99 -3.21 7.41 -5.55
C PRO A 99 -1.72 7.31 -5.94
N ASN A 100 -1.31 6.20 -6.55
CA ASN A 100 0.10 5.84 -6.75
C ASN A 100 0.55 5.92 -8.22
N TRP A 101 -0.40 5.85 -9.13
CA TRP A 101 -0.20 5.74 -10.57
C TRP A 101 -1.20 6.63 -11.28
N GLU A 102 -0.74 7.27 -12.34
CA GLU A 102 -1.56 8.04 -13.25
C GLU A 102 -1.70 7.26 -14.58
N VAL A 103 -2.94 7.11 -15.07
CA VAL A 103 -3.20 6.52 -16.39
C VAL A 103 -3.33 7.62 -17.43
N SER A 104 -2.53 7.54 -18.49
CA SER A 104 -2.67 8.43 -19.65
C SER A 104 -3.85 8.02 -20.54
N ALA A 105 -4.28 8.91 -21.44
CA ALA A 105 -5.33 8.59 -22.41
C ALA A 105 -5.00 7.35 -23.26
N ALA A 106 -3.71 7.08 -23.54
CA ALA A 106 -3.27 5.90 -24.28
C ALA A 106 -3.16 4.61 -23.43
N GLY A 107 -3.52 4.66 -22.15
CA GLY A 107 -3.36 3.54 -21.21
C GLY A 107 -1.94 3.37 -20.67
N ALA A 108 -0.98 4.23 -21.04
CA ALA A 108 0.35 4.22 -20.44
C ALA A 108 0.28 4.69 -18.98
N LEU A 109 1.01 4.01 -18.10
CA LEU A 109 1.03 4.25 -16.66
C LEU A 109 2.29 5.03 -16.27
N THR A 110 2.12 6.07 -15.47
CA THR A 110 3.23 6.84 -14.87
C THR A 110 3.05 6.91 -13.37
N ALA A 111 4.09 6.62 -12.59
CA ALA A 111 4.01 6.73 -11.14
C ALA A 111 3.77 8.19 -10.73
N THR A 112 2.86 8.42 -9.79
CA THR A 112 2.52 9.76 -9.30
C THR A 112 3.76 10.40 -8.66
N ALA A 113 4.09 11.62 -9.06
CA ALA A 113 5.30 12.30 -8.60
C ALA A 113 5.32 12.45 -7.07
N GLY A 114 6.37 11.94 -6.42
CA GLY A 114 6.53 11.97 -4.96
C GLY A 114 5.69 10.94 -4.20
N GLY A 115 5.03 10.02 -4.90
CA GLY A 115 4.28 8.91 -4.32
C GLY A 115 5.19 7.78 -3.79
N PRO A 116 4.60 6.78 -3.12
CA PRO A 116 5.33 5.63 -2.57
C PRO A 116 5.93 4.69 -3.64
N CYS A 117 5.60 4.90 -4.91
CA CYS A 117 5.98 4.05 -6.03
C CYS A 117 7.01 4.69 -6.99
N VAL A 118 7.56 5.87 -6.64
CA VAL A 118 8.66 6.55 -7.37
C VAL A 118 10.02 6.35 -6.72
#